data_AF-A0ABD1YZG6-F1
#
_entry.id   AF-A0ABD1YZG6-F1
#
_cell.length_a   1.000
_cell.length_b   1.000
_cell.length_c   1.000
_cell.angle_alpha   90.00
_cell.angle_beta   90.00
_cell.angle_gamma   90.00
#
_symmetry.space_group_name_H-M   'P 1'
#
loop_
_entity.id
_entity.type
_entity.pdbx_description
1 polymer ?
#
loop_
_entity_poly.entity_id
_entity_poly.type
_entity_poly.pdbx_seq_one_letter_code
_entity_poly.pdbx_strand_id
1 'polypeptide(L)'
;MEGDGRRWKISVLGLIFLGIAQLCDAGVGYREDAFVGYSEQSYKKTTPPGTKQASEYLIFSTTFGEIKVELASIASPKSVKYIKSLVSRGLTEDCSFYRAEPAGPTLDEGRDLVRPGYALVQGGLYSCGRQETKNLAVETALRNTKGAISLITGTSEFFFNLEAHPDWDGSFSVFGRVVGSESWNTLLRIVRSPTRQEAHTSGTILRMLINPVPFRARLTVSGSYF
;
A
#
# COMPACT_ATOMS: atom_id res chain seq x y z
N MET A 1 43.79 49.42 -20.67
CA MET A 1 45.03 48.93 -21.30
C MET A 1 45.22 47.50 -20.82
N GLU A 2 44.37 46.56 -21.25
CA GLU A 2 44.40 45.91 -22.58
C GLU A 2 45.70 45.12 -22.75
N GLY A 3 45.63 43.84 -22.37
CA GLY A 3 46.69 42.86 -22.58
C GLY A 3 46.32 41.97 -23.75
N ASP A 4 46.62 42.45 -24.95
CA ASP A 4 46.57 41.71 -26.21
C ASP A 4 47.77 40.76 -26.32
N GLY A 5 47.54 39.64 -26.98
CA GLY A 5 48.40 38.48 -27.01
C GLY A 5 49.66 38.60 -27.87
N ARG A 6 50.45 37.53 -27.87
CA ARG A 6 51.18 37.12 -29.07
C ARG A 6 51.60 35.66 -29.06
N ARG A 7 51.28 35.05 -30.20
CA ARG A 7 51.59 33.69 -30.67
C ARG A 7 53.09 33.52 -30.87
N TRP A 8 53.60 32.32 -30.60
CA TRP A 8 54.81 31.79 -31.23
C TRP A 8 54.48 30.50 -31.97
N LYS A 9 54.88 30.46 -33.25
CA LYS A 9 54.85 29.29 -34.13
C LYS A 9 56.15 28.52 -33.93
N ILE A 10 56.10 27.20 -33.77
CA ILE A 10 57.24 26.33 -34.08
C ILE A 10 56.75 25.12 -34.89
N SER A 11 57.61 24.77 -35.84
CA SER A 11 57.39 23.99 -37.05
C SER A 11 57.34 22.47 -36.87
N VAL A 12 56.80 21.87 -37.93
CA VAL A 12 56.58 20.46 -38.25
C VAL A 12 57.87 19.65 -38.39
N LEU A 13 57.91 18.49 -37.73
CA LEU A 13 58.54 17.22 -38.15
C LEU A 13 57.56 16.13 -37.66
N GLY A 14 56.96 15.25 -38.45
CA GLY A 14 57.51 14.53 -39.59
C GLY A 14 57.95 13.14 -39.14
N LEU A 15 57.03 12.29 -38.67
CA LEU A 15 57.28 10.85 -38.47
C LEU A 15 55.99 10.06 -38.74
N ILE A 16 56.03 9.35 -39.86
CA ILE A 16 55.05 8.37 -40.32
C ILE A 16 55.23 7.12 -39.46
N PHE A 17 54.17 6.74 -38.74
CA PHE A 17 54.01 5.37 -38.26
C PHE A 17 52.69 4.82 -38.79
N LEU A 18 52.84 3.83 -39.66
CA LEU A 18 51.80 2.99 -40.22
C LEU A 18 51.29 2.09 -39.07
N GLY A 19 50.13 2.43 -38.51
CA GLY A 19 49.47 1.67 -37.44
C GLY A 19 48.04 1.35 -37.87
N ILE A 20 47.78 0.06 -38.06
CA ILE A 20 46.51 -0.52 -38.50
C ILE A 20 45.43 -0.18 -37.45
N ALA A 21 44.52 0.73 -37.79
CA ALA A 21 43.31 0.96 -37.01
C ALA A 21 42.21 0.02 -37.53
N GLN A 22 41.96 -1.07 -36.79
CA GLN A 22 40.64 -1.70 -36.80
C GLN A 22 39.65 -0.69 -36.23
N LEU A 23 38.91 -0.03 -37.13
CA LEU A 23 37.67 0.65 -36.78
C LEU A 23 36.66 -0.44 -36.45
N CYS A 24 36.47 -0.68 -35.15
CA CYS A 24 35.22 -1.24 -34.65
C CYS A 24 34.12 -0.29 -35.09
N ASP A 25 33.26 -0.80 -35.97
CA ASP A 25 32.02 -0.19 -36.39
C ASP A 25 31.17 0.04 -35.14
N ALA A 26 31.14 1.28 -34.65
CA ALA A 26 30.20 1.69 -33.62
C ALA A 26 28.83 1.80 -34.28
N GLY A 27 28.20 0.65 -34.49
CA GLY A 27 26.82 0.55 -34.92
C GLY A 27 25.94 1.40 -34.00
N VAL A 28 25.25 2.36 -34.60
CA VAL A 28 24.19 3.13 -33.97
C VAL A 28 23.07 2.14 -33.64
N GLY A 29 23.08 1.60 -32.42
CA GLY A 29 22.04 0.73 -31.91
C GLY A 29 20.72 1.49 -31.83
N TYR A 30 19.70 1.00 -32.54
CA TYR A 30 18.36 1.53 -32.48
C TYR A 30 17.78 1.26 -31.07
N ARG A 31 16.83 2.10 -30.63
CA ARG A 31 16.14 2.00 -29.31
C ARG A 31 15.40 0.68 -29.05
N GLU A 32 15.46 -0.25 -29.99
CA GLU A 32 14.79 -1.55 -30.00
C GLU A 32 15.74 -2.66 -29.49
N ASP A 33 17.05 -2.40 -29.41
CA ASP A 33 18.08 -3.34 -28.93
C ASP A 33 18.29 -3.31 -27.40
N ALA A 34 17.52 -2.49 -26.67
CA ALA A 34 17.55 -2.42 -25.21
C ALA A 34 16.44 -3.25 -24.52
N PHE A 35 15.73 -4.11 -25.26
CA PHE A 35 14.67 -4.96 -24.71
C PHE A 35 15.12 -6.42 -24.60
N VAL A 36 16.09 -6.67 -23.72
CA VAL A 36 16.42 -8.02 -23.27
C VAL A 36 15.35 -8.45 -22.27
N GLY A 37 14.34 -9.15 -22.78
CA GLY A 37 13.76 -10.33 -22.14
C GLY A 37 13.38 -10.23 -20.66
N TYR A 38 12.38 -9.41 -20.34
CA TYR A 38 11.42 -9.86 -19.32
C TYR A 38 10.52 -10.91 -19.97
N SER A 39 10.98 -12.16 -19.96
CA SER A 39 10.06 -13.28 -19.88
C SER A 39 9.34 -13.10 -18.54
N GLU A 40 8.04 -12.77 -18.57
CA GLU A 40 7.20 -13.07 -17.43
C GLU A 40 7.32 -14.58 -17.20
N GLN A 41 8.22 -14.99 -16.31
CA GLN A 41 8.02 -16.22 -15.59
C GLN A 41 6.73 -15.99 -14.81
N SER A 42 5.60 -16.33 -15.44
CA SER A 42 4.34 -16.53 -14.75
C SER A 42 4.71 -17.40 -13.56
N TYR A 43 4.64 -16.82 -12.36
CA TYR A 43 4.90 -17.54 -11.13
C TYR A 43 3.87 -18.67 -11.10
N LYS A 44 4.25 -19.84 -11.61
CA LYS A 44 3.48 -21.07 -11.48
C LYS A 44 3.55 -21.38 -10.00
N LYS A 45 2.58 -20.86 -9.26
CA LYS A 45 2.22 -21.33 -7.95
C LYS A 45 1.96 -22.83 -8.12
N THR A 46 2.93 -23.66 -7.76
CA THR A 46 2.79 -25.10 -7.61
C THR A 46 1.82 -25.31 -6.45
N THR A 47 0.54 -25.10 -6.73
CA THR A 47 -0.53 -25.49 -5.83
C THR A 47 -0.71 -26.99 -6.07
N PRO A 48 -0.70 -27.82 -5.02
CA PRO A 48 -1.12 -29.22 -5.15
C PRO A 48 -2.48 -29.28 -5.86
N PRO A 49 -2.72 -30.28 -6.72
CA PRO A 49 -4.04 -30.45 -7.33
C PRO A 49 -5.03 -30.85 -6.22
N GLY A 50 -5.94 -29.95 -5.83
CA GLY A 50 -7.03 -30.31 -4.90
C GLY A 50 -7.65 -29.14 -4.14
N THR A 51 -8.94 -28.92 -4.40
CA THR A 51 -9.87 -27.96 -3.77
C THR A 51 -9.71 -26.48 -4.14
N LYS A 52 -10.66 -25.96 -4.92
CA LYS A 52 -10.97 -24.51 -4.90
C LYS A 52 -11.44 -24.20 -3.49
N GLN A 53 -10.54 -23.71 -2.63
CA GLN A 53 -10.93 -23.25 -1.30
C GLN A 53 -11.92 -22.11 -1.47
N ALA A 54 -13.06 -22.21 -0.79
CA ALA A 54 -14.07 -21.16 -0.82
C ALA A 54 -13.45 -19.87 -0.28
N SER A 55 -13.56 -18.77 -1.02
CA SER A 55 -13.12 -17.46 -0.53
C SER A 55 -14.03 -17.01 0.60
N GLU A 56 -13.42 -16.63 1.72
CA GLU A 56 -14.09 -16.02 2.85
C GLU A 56 -13.99 -14.50 2.72
N TYR A 57 -15.06 -13.79 3.04
CA TYR A 57 -15.12 -12.34 2.98
C TYR A 57 -15.56 -11.76 4.31
N LEU A 58 -14.96 -10.61 4.63
CA LEU A 58 -15.41 -9.70 5.67
C LEU A 58 -16.11 -8.52 5.01
N ILE A 59 -17.33 -8.23 5.43
CA ILE A 59 -18.13 -7.12 4.92
C ILE A 59 -18.27 -6.07 6.01
N PHE A 60 -17.96 -4.82 5.68
CA PHE A 60 -18.25 -3.66 6.51
C PHE A 60 -19.42 -2.90 5.90
N SER A 61 -20.61 -2.96 6.51
CA SER A 61 -21.79 -2.22 6.07
C SER A 61 -21.82 -0.86 6.75
N THR A 62 -21.85 0.23 5.97
CA THR A 62 -21.85 1.63 6.44
C THR A 62 -23.01 2.41 5.84
N THR A 63 -23.21 3.65 6.29
CA THR A 63 -24.13 4.60 5.65
C THR A 63 -23.72 5.02 4.24
N PHE A 64 -22.44 4.83 3.86
CA PHE A 64 -21.92 5.16 2.53
C PHE A 64 -21.97 4.00 1.53
N GLY A 65 -22.25 2.78 2.01
CA GLY A 65 -22.20 1.53 1.24
C GLY A 65 -21.53 0.38 1.98
N GLU A 66 -21.41 -0.77 1.32
CA GLU A 66 -20.65 -1.91 1.82
C GLU A 66 -19.20 -1.91 1.31
N ILE A 67 -18.26 -2.27 2.18
CA ILE A 67 -16.86 -2.57 1.81
C ILE A 67 -16.65 -4.06 1.96
N LYS A 68 -16.42 -4.75 0.84
CA LYS A 68 -16.13 -6.19 0.80
C LYS A 68 -14.63 -6.44 0.77
N VAL A 69 -14.16 -7.26 1.69
CA VAL A 69 -12.76 -7.67 1.84
C VAL A 69 -12.67 -9.17 1.68
N GLU A 70 -11.81 -9.64 0.79
CA GLU A 70 -11.40 -11.05 0.72
C GLU A 70 -10.33 -11.33 1.77
N LEU A 71 -10.55 -12.34 2.61
CA LEU A 71 -9.65 -12.68 3.73
C LEU A 71 -8.48 -13.55 3.25
N ALA A 72 -7.28 -13.22 3.73
CA ALA A 72 -6.05 -13.92 3.38
C ALA A 72 -5.73 -15.07 4.36
N SER A 73 -6.67 -16.00 4.55
CA SER A 73 -6.59 -17.05 5.60
C SER A 73 -5.35 -17.95 5.50
N ILE A 74 -4.73 -18.09 4.33
CA ILE A 74 -3.50 -18.86 4.13
C ILE A 74 -2.25 -18.04 4.49
N ALA A 75 -2.22 -16.76 4.12
CA ALA A 75 -1.03 -15.91 4.26
C ALA A 75 -0.93 -15.26 5.64
N SER A 76 -2.06 -14.99 6.29
CA SER A 76 -2.14 -14.41 7.63
C SER A 76 -3.16 -15.16 8.51
N PRO A 77 -2.97 -16.47 8.73
CA PRO A 77 -3.92 -17.31 9.44
C PRO A 77 -4.23 -16.84 10.86
N LYS A 78 -3.24 -16.31 11.60
CA LYS A 78 -3.45 -15.88 12.99
C LYS A 78 -4.25 -14.58 13.04
N SER A 79 -3.92 -13.63 12.19
CA SER A 79 -4.62 -12.35 12.06
C SER A 79 -6.06 -12.58 11.61
N VAL A 80 -6.27 -13.38 10.57
CA VAL A 80 -7.62 -13.70 10.09
C VAL A 80 -8.43 -14.44 11.15
N LYS A 81 -7.86 -15.44 11.83
CA LYS A 81 -8.55 -16.14 12.94
C LYS A 81 -8.95 -15.17 14.05
N TYR A 82 -8.08 -14.23 14.40
CA TYR A 82 -8.38 -13.21 15.40
C TYR A 82 -9.53 -12.30 14.95
N ILE A 83 -9.47 -11.73 13.74
CA ILE A 83 -10.55 -10.87 13.21
C ILE A 83 -11.88 -11.62 13.17
N LYS A 84 -11.90 -12.86 12.67
CA LYS A 84 -13.10 -13.69 12.66
C LYS A 84 -13.64 -13.91 14.07
N SER A 85 -12.77 -14.13 15.07
CA SER A 85 -13.21 -14.30 16.45
C SER A 85 -13.88 -13.05 17.03
N LEU A 86 -13.41 -11.84 16.69
CA LEU A 86 -14.03 -10.59 17.12
C LEU A 86 -15.44 -10.44 16.55
N VAL A 87 -15.59 -10.70 15.24
CA VAL A 87 -16.89 -10.63 14.55
C VAL A 87 -17.86 -11.67 15.11
N SER A 88 -17.43 -12.93 15.26
CA SER A 88 -18.28 -14.01 15.76
C SER A 88 -18.71 -13.83 17.22
N ARG A 89 -17.94 -13.10 18.03
CA ARG A 89 -18.27 -12.76 19.42
C ARG A 89 -19.14 -11.50 19.54
N GLY A 90 -19.50 -10.85 18.42
CA GLY A 90 -20.28 -9.60 18.43
C GLY A 90 -19.49 -8.39 18.96
N LEU A 91 -18.16 -8.48 19.07
CA LEU A 91 -17.33 -7.42 19.69
C LEU A 91 -17.05 -6.24 18.77
N THR A 92 -17.53 -6.33 17.53
CA THR A 92 -17.43 -5.29 16.50
C THR A 92 -18.68 -4.41 16.45
N GLU A 93 -19.67 -4.63 17.32
CA GLU A 93 -20.85 -3.78 17.42
C GLU A 93 -20.45 -2.34 17.75
N ASP A 94 -21.15 -1.36 17.17
CA ASP A 94 -20.91 0.09 17.29
C ASP A 94 -19.54 0.61 16.84
N CYS A 95 -18.71 -0.24 16.22
CA CYS A 95 -17.37 0.16 15.79
C CYS A 95 -17.46 1.15 14.61
N SER A 96 -16.41 1.95 14.44
CA SER A 96 -16.40 3.01 13.42
C SER A 96 -15.04 3.18 12.77
N PHE A 97 -15.05 3.70 11.54
CA PHE A 97 -13.90 4.37 10.96
C PHE A 97 -13.79 5.76 11.56
N TYR A 98 -12.64 6.08 12.15
CA TYR A 98 -12.44 7.34 12.87
C TYR A 98 -11.32 8.20 12.28
N ARG A 99 -10.51 7.65 11.37
CA ARG A 99 -9.43 8.37 10.70
C ARG A 99 -9.48 8.13 9.20
N ALA A 100 -9.35 9.20 8.44
CA ALA A 100 -9.34 9.14 6.99
C ALA A 100 -8.31 10.13 6.44
N GLU A 101 -7.33 9.62 5.73
CA GLU A 101 -6.21 10.38 5.19
C GLU A 101 -6.28 10.31 3.67
N PRO A 102 -6.37 11.46 2.97
CA PRO A 102 -6.39 11.46 1.51
C PRO A 102 -5.04 11.02 0.94
N ALA A 103 -5.05 10.60 -0.31
CA ALA A 103 -3.84 10.43 -1.11
C ALA A 103 -3.39 11.78 -1.70
N GLY A 104 -2.13 11.85 -2.13
CA GLY A 104 -1.57 13.05 -2.76
C GLY A 104 -1.15 14.14 -1.75
N PRO A 105 -0.92 15.38 -2.22
CA PRO A 105 -0.38 16.44 -1.39
C PRO A 105 -1.38 16.89 -0.31
N THR A 106 -0.88 17.06 0.91
CA THR A 106 -1.61 17.53 2.08
C THR A 106 -0.81 18.60 2.81
N LEU A 107 -1.51 19.53 3.47
CA LEU A 107 -0.92 20.56 4.32
C LEU A 107 -1.40 20.36 5.74
N ASP A 108 -0.45 20.27 6.67
CA ASP A 108 -0.79 20.18 8.09
C ASP A 108 -1.03 21.57 8.68
N GLU A 109 -1.96 21.66 9.61
CA GLU A 109 -2.28 22.90 10.31
C GLU A 109 -1.03 23.43 11.03
N GLY A 110 -0.74 24.72 10.85
CA GLY A 110 0.44 25.37 11.42
C GLY A 110 1.77 24.97 10.75
N ARG A 111 1.75 24.34 9.57
CA ARG A 111 2.95 24.05 8.77
C ARG A 111 2.84 24.65 7.38
N ASP A 112 3.96 25.13 6.85
CA ASP A 112 4.05 25.65 5.48
C ASP A 112 4.53 24.58 4.47
N LEU A 113 4.90 23.39 4.97
CA LEU A 113 5.44 22.31 4.16
C LEU A 113 4.34 21.33 3.74
N VAL A 114 4.13 21.20 2.43
CA VAL A 114 3.29 20.17 1.83
C VAL A 114 3.96 18.81 1.97
N ARG A 115 3.19 17.80 2.40
CA ARG A 115 3.62 16.40 2.47
C ARG A 115 2.61 15.46 1.80
N PRO A 116 3.01 14.26 1.39
CA PRO A 116 2.05 13.24 1.00
C PRO A 116 1.11 12.90 2.18
N GLY A 117 -0.17 12.78 1.88
CA GLY A 117 -1.15 12.22 2.79
C GLY A 117 -0.91 10.73 3.00
N TYR A 118 -1.35 10.19 4.12
CA TYR A 118 -1.13 8.78 4.46
C TYR A 118 -1.99 7.82 3.65
N ALA A 119 -2.91 8.32 2.79
CA ALA A 119 -3.70 7.50 1.88
C ALA A 119 -4.34 6.26 2.54
N LEU A 120 -5.03 6.46 3.67
CA LEU A 120 -5.63 5.35 4.43
C LEU A 120 -7.01 5.69 5.00
N VAL A 121 -7.79 4.64 5.28
CA VAL A 121 -8.97 4.72 6.16
C VAL A 121 -8.75 3.76 7.32
N GLN A 122 -8.78 4.25 8.55
CA GLN A 122 -8.48 3.48 9.75
C GLN A 122 -9.71 3.40 10.68
N GLY A 123 -9.87 2.23 11.30
CA GLY A 123 -10.92 1.93 12.26
C GLY A 123 -10.48 0.87 13.28
N GLY A 124 -11.34 0.61 14.26
CA GLY A 124 -11.13 -0.41 15.28
C GLY A 124 -12.19 -1.51 15.21
N LEU A 125 -11.81 -2.76 15.53
CA LEU A 125 -12.71 -3.94 15.54
C LEU A 125 -13.06 -4.43 16.95
N TYR A 126 -12.73 -3.69 17.99
CA TYR A 126 -13.01 -4.08 19.37
C TYR A 126 -13.58 -2.92 20.16
N SER A 127 -14.85 -3.03 20.55
CA SER A 127 -15.51 -2.19 21.55
C SER A 127 -15.29 -0.67 21.40
N CYS A 128 -15.13 -0.18 20.16
CA CYS A 128 -15.31 1.22 19.77
C CYS A 128 -14.52 2.24 20.59
N GLY A 129 -13.27 1.91 20.93
CA GLY A 129 -12.41 2.74 21.80
C GLY A 129 -11.76 1.97 22.93
N ARG A 130 -12.03 0.66 23.07
CA ARG A 130 -11.21 -0.25 23.88
C ARG A 130 -10.20 -0.97 22.98
N GLN A 131 -9.07 -1.37 23.54
CA GLN A 131 -8.10 -2.21 22.84
C GLN A 131 -8.09 -3.59 23.49
N GLU A 132 -8.26 -4.65 22.70
CA GLU A 132 -7.86 -5.98 23.12
C GLU A 132 -6.39 -6.12 22.76
N THR A 133 -5.51 -5.99 23.76
CA THR A 133 -4.09 -6.24 23.55
C THR A 133 -3.89 -7.72 23.35
N LYS A 134 -3.67 -8.11 22.10
CA LYS A 134 -3.28 -9.47 21.75
C LYS A 134 -1.92 -9.41 21.10
N ASN A 135 -0.93 -10.04 21.73
CA ASN A 135 0.42 -10.18 21.20
C ASN A 135 0.43 -11.17 20.02
N LEU A 136 -0.16 -10.77 18.90
CA LEU A 136 -0.04 -11.44 17.62
C LEU A 136 1.30 -11.02 17.00
N ALA A 137 2.14 -12.00 16.67
CA ALA A 137 3.31 -11.74 15.84
C ALA A 137 2.88 -11.25 14.45
N VAL A 138 3.69 -10.37 13.85
CA VAL A 138 3.42 -9.85 12.50
C VAL A 138 3.53 -10.98 11.48
N GLU A 139 2.51 -11.13 10.64
CA GLU A 139 2.50 -12.07 9.51
C GLU A 139 2.86 -11.32 8.23
N THR A 140 4.06 -11.56 7.71
CA THR A 140 4.70 -10.74 6.66
C THR A 140 4.64 -11.34 5.26
N ALA A 141 3.81 -12.36 5.05
CA ALA A 141 3.69 -13.05 3.75
C ALA A 141 3.08 -12.15 2.65
N LEU A 142 2.39 -11.08 3.04
CA LEU A 142 1.76 -10.11 2.15
C LEU A 142 2.30 -8.71 2.43
N ARG A 143 2.28 -7.87 1.40
CA ARG A 143 2.79 -6.48 1.39
C ARG A 143 1.63 -5.48 1.44
N ASN A 144 1.87 -4.27 1.96
CA ASN A 144 0.90 -3.17 2.03
C ASN A 144 0.70 -2.52 0.66
N THR A 145 0.11 -3.27 -0.27
CA THR A 145 -0.25 -2.77 -1.60
C THR A 145 -1.58 -2.02 -1.57
N LYS A 146 -1.86 -1.24 -2.62
CA LYS A 146 -3.16 -0.58 -2.79
C LYS A 146 -4.30 -1.59 -2.70
N GLY A 147 -5.26 -1.32 -1.82
CA GLY A 147 -6.41 -2.17 -1.54
C GLY A 147 -6.15 -3.26 -0.50
N ALA A 148 -4.93 -3.39 0.03
CA ALA A 148 -4.68 -4.25 1.18
C ALA A 148 -5.40 -3.72 2.42
N ILE A 149 -5.80 -4.62 3.31
CA ILE A 149 -6.22 -4.27 4.69
C ILE A 149 -5.21 -4.85 5.67
N SER A 150 -4.75 -4.01 6.59
CA SER A 150 -3.64 -4.31 7.48
C SER A 150 -4.06 -4.17 8.93
N LEU A 151 -3.69 -5.15 9.76
CA LEU A 151 -3.90 -5.14 11.20
C LEU A 151 -2.72 -4.44 11.88
N ILE A 152 -3.03 -3.49 12.76
CA ILE A 152 -2.04 -2.84 13.63
C ILE A 152 -1.67 -3.82 14.74
N THR A 153 -0.43 -4.30 14.69
CA THR A 153 0.13 -5.32 15.57
C THR A 153 -0.06 -4.96 17.05
N GLY A 154 -0.46 -5.94 17.86
CA GLY A 154 -0.70 -5.74 19.29
C GLY A 154 -2.05 -5.10 19.62
N THR A 155 -2.85 -4.74 18.61
CA THR A 155 -4.14 -4.06 18.79
C THR A 155 -5.28 -4.76 18.04
N SER A 156 -6.47 -4.22 18.20
CA SER A 156 -7.67 -4.53 17.41
C SER A 156 -7.95 -3.50 16.31
N GLU A 157 -6.96 -2.66 15.99
CA GLU A 157 -7.08 -1.59 14.99
C GLU A 157 -6.55 -2.03 13.64
N PHE A 158 -7.11 -1.46 12.58
CA PHE A 158 -6.77 -1.82 11.22
C PHE A 158 -6.92 -0.61 10.30
N PHE A 159 -6.33 -0.71 9.11
CA PHE A 159 -6.48 0.30 8.09
C PHE A 159 -6.53 -0.30 6.68
N PHE A 160 -7.30 0.37 5.82
CA PHE A 160 -7.31 0.14 4.38
C PHE A 160 -6.23 1.00 3.72
N ASN A 161 -5.43 0.38 2.86
CA ASN A 161 -4.42 1.04 2.06
C ASN A 161 -5.07 1.61 0.79
N LEU A 162 -5.16 2.93 0.65
CA LEU A 162 -5.68 3.57 -0.57
C LEU A 162 -4.59 3.76 -1.64
N GLU A 163 -3.32 3.76 -1.22
CA GLU A 163 -2.13 3.62 -2.06
C GLU A 163 -1.23 2.49 -1.56
N ALA A 164 -0.09 2.26 -2.21
CA ALA A 164 0.88 1.29 -1.74
C ALA A 164 1.82 1.95 -0.72
N HIS A 165 2.12 1.24 0.37
CA HIS A 165 2.99 1.69 1.45
C HIS A 165 4.14 0.70 1.67
N PRO A 166 5.11 0.61 0.74
CA PRO A 166 6.21 -0.35 0.86
C PRO A 166 7.04 -0.14 2.13
N ASP A 167 7.13 1.09 2.63
CA ASP A 167 7.84 1.42 3.88
C ASP A 167 7.17 0.82 5.14
N TRP A 168 5.94 0.32 5.02
CA TRP A 168 5.19 -0.31 6.11
C TRP A 168 5.22 -1.83 6.04
N ASP A 169 5.83 -2.40 4.99
CA ASP A 169 6.00 -3.84 4.86
C ASP A 169 6.77 -4.40 6.06
N GLY A 170 6.28 -5.50 6.63
CA GLY A 170 6.87 -6.11 7.82
C GLY A 170 6.46 -5.48 9.15
N SER A 171 5.79 -4.32 9.15
CA SER A 171 5.31 -3.66 10.38
C SER A 171 3.88 -4.03 10.76
N PHE A 172 3.06 -4.39 9.77
CA PHE A 172 1.64 -4.71 9.93
C PHE A 172 1.27 -6.00 9.22
N SER A 173 0.32 -6.75 9.77
CA SER A 173 -0.14 -8.00 9.17
C SER A 173 -1.24 -7.71 8.16
N VAL A 174 -0.97 -7.90 6.87
CA VAL A 174 -1.98 -7.76 5.81
C VAL A 174 -2.90 -8.98 5.82
N PHE A 175 -4.13 -8.82 6.32
CA PHE A 175 -5.05 -9.95 6.53
C PHE A 175 -6.11 -10.10 5.43
N GLY A 176 -6.11 -9.22 4.42
CA GLY A 176 -7.05 -9.32 3.31
C GLY A 176 -6.87 -8.24 2.26
N ARG A 177 -7.80 -8.20 1.31
CA ARG A 177 -7.82 -7.22 0.21
C ARG A 177 -9.24 -6.79 -0.13
N VAL A 178 -9.42 -5.50 -0.39
CA VAL A 178 -10.66 -4.91 -0.89
C VAL A 178 -10.99 -5.46 -2.28
N VAL A 179 -12.24 -5.85 -2.49
CA VAL A 179 -12.72 -6.37 -3.78
C VAL A 179 -13.96 -5.61 -4.26
N GLY A 180 -14.07 -5.42 -5.58
CA GLY A 180 -15.18 -4.73 -6.22
C GLY A 180 -15.06 -3.21 -6.25
N SER A 181 -15.59 -2.59 -7.31
CA SER A 181 -15.61 -1.13 -7.50
C SER A 181 -16.45 -0.42 -6.44
N GLU A 182 -17.57 -1.02 -6.01
CA GLU A 182 -18.46 -0.43 -5.00
C GLU A 182 -17.79 -0.29 -3.62
N SER A 183 -16.95 -1.26 -3.24
CA SER A 183 -16.15 -1.18 -2.02
C SER A 183 -15.17 0.00 -2.08
N TRP A 184 -14.53 0.20 -3.23
CA TRP A 184 -13.65 1.35 -3.47
C TRP A 184 -14.40 2.67 -3.46
N ASN A 185 -15.56 2.75 -4.10
CA ASN A 185 -16.41 3.94 -4.09
C ASN A 185 -16.81 4.32 -2.66
N THR A 186 -17.14 3.33 -1.84
CA THR A 186 -17.46 3.54 -0.41
C THR A 186 -16.26 4.10 0.36
N LEU A 187 -15.06 3.53 0.21
CA LEU A 187 -13.84 4.05 0.83
C LEU A 187 -13.56 5.50 0.41
N LEU A 188 -13.68 5.81 -0.89
CA LEU A 188 -13.46 7.16 -1.41
C LEU A 188 -14.51 8.17 -0.92
N ARG A 189 -15.74 7.74 -0.58
CA ARG A 189 -16.74 8.62 0.06
C ARG A 189 -16.35 8.92 1.52
N ILE A 190 -15.87 7.92 2.26
CA ILE A 190 -15.37 8.11 3.63
C ILE A 190 -14.20 9.10 3.66
N VAL A 191 -13.24 8.97 2.74
CA VAL A 191 -12.06 9.86 2.65
C VAL A 191 -12.43 11.32 2.37
N ARG A 192 -13.52 11.57 1.64
CA ARG A 192 -14.00 12.92 1.34
C ARG A 192 -14.79 13.54 2.50
N SER A 193 -15.03 12.79 3.58
CA SER A 193 -15.75 13.31 4.73
C SER A 193 -14.90 14.33 5.51
N PRO A 194 -15.52 15.31 6.18
CA PRO A 194 -14.80 16.31 6.96
C PRO A 194 -13.89 15.68 8.02
N THR A 195 -12.66 16.18 8.10
CA THR A 195 -11.66 15.77 9.10
C THR A 195 -11.18 16.98 9.89
N ARG A 196 -10.68 16.72 11.10
CA ARG A 196 -9.91 17.64 11.93
C ARG A 196 -8.49 17.09 12.09
N GLN A 197 -7.52 17.98 12.18
CA GLN A 197 -6.14 17.56 12.44
C GLN A 197 -5.93 17.33 13.93
N GLU A 198 -5.17 16.30 14.27
CA GLU A 198 -4.82 15.95 15.64
C GLU A 198 -3.36 15.53 15.72
N ALA A 199 -2.61 16.11 16.67
CA ALA A 199 -1.24 15.72 16.91
C ALA A 199 -1.18 14.45 17.77
N HIS A 200 -0.57 13.39 17.23
CA HIS A 200 -0.21 12.21 18.00
C HIS A 200 1.01 12.47 18.89
N THR A 201 1.17 11.70 19.97
CA THR A 201 2.32 11.81 20.90
C THR A 201 3.68 11.62 20.23
N SER A 202 3.72 10.97 19.06
CA SER A 202 4.93 10.83 18.23
C SER A 202 5.27 12.09 17.42
N GLY A 203 4.48 13.16 17.49
CA GLY A 203 4.62 14.36 16.65
C GLY A 203 4.00 14.22 15.25
N THR A 204 3.35 13.10 14.96
CA THR A 204 2.65 12.86 13.69
C THR A 204 1.31 13.59 13.69
N ILE A 205 1.00 14.32 12.63
CA ILE A 205 -0.33 14.94 12.46
C ILE A 205 -1.26 13.96 11.74
N LEU A 206 -2.37 13.63 12.41
CA LEU A 206 -3.40 12.70 11.94
C LEU A 206 -4.64 13.47 11.49
N ARG A 207 -5.33 13.00 10.45
CA ARG A 207 -6.65 13.51 10.03
C ARG A 207 -7.77 12.63 10.54
N MET A 208 -8.35 13.04 11.67
CA MET A 208 -9.44 12.35 12.34
C MET A 208 -10.77 12.80 11.74
N LEU A 209 -11.66 11.85 11.44
CA LEU A 209 -13.01 12.17 10.98
C LEU A 209 -13.74 12.97 12.06
N ILE A 210 -14.36 14.10 11.68
CA ILE A 210 -15.15 14.91 12.63
C ILE A 210 -16.32 14.07 13.16
N ASN A 211 -16.97 13.34 12.26
CA ASN A 211 -17.99 12.36 12.59
C ASN A 211 -17.44 10.98 12.19
N PRO A 212 -17.04 10.12 13.14
CA PRO A 212 -16.67 8.74 12.84
C PRO A 212 -17.80 8.03 12.09
N VAL A 213 -17.46 7.16 11.15
CA VAL A 213 -18.41 6.43 10.30
C VAL A 213 -18.66 5.05 10.92
N PRO A 214 -19.83 4.81 11.53
CA PRO A 214 -20.14 3.51 12.11
C PRO A 214 -20.23 2.44 11.03
N PHE A 215 -19.87 1.21 11.39
CA PHE A 215 -20.01 0.06 10.52
C PHE A 215 -20.54 -1.16 11.27
N ARG A 216 -21.20 -2.05 10.53
CA ARG A 216 -21.48 -3.42 10.98
C ARG A 216 -20.57 -4.38 10.23
N ALA A 217 -19.81 -5.20 10.97
CA ALA A 217 -18.96 -6.24 10.40
C ALA A 217 -19.69 -7.59 10.34
N ARG A 218 -19.58 -8.31 9.20
CA ARG A 218 -20.09 -9.69 9.06
C ARG A 218 -19.19 -10.54 8.18
N LEU A 219 -19.17 -11.84 8.44
CA LEU A 219 -18.46 -12.83 7.63
C LEU A 219 -19.40 -13.46 6.60
N THR A 220 -18.90 -13.74 5.41
CA THR A 220 -19.60 -14.49 4.35
C THR A 220 -18.62 -15.37 3.59
N VAL A 221 -19.10 -16.43 2.94
CA VAL A 221 -18.29 -17.34 2.13
C VAL A 221 -18.85 -17.35 0.71
N SER A 222 -18.01 -17.34 -0.34
CA SER A 222 -18.48 -17.62 -1.70
C SER A 222 -18.48 -19.13 -1.93
N GLY A 223 -19.64 -19.70 -2.22
CA GLY A 223 -19.77 -21.09 -2.65
C GLY A 223 -20.14 -22.04 -1.53
N SER A 224 -21.44 -22.08 -1.21
CA SER A 224 -22.11 -23.30 -0.81
C SER A 224 -23.19 -23.57 -1.86
N TYR A 225 -22.76 -23.99 -3.04
CA TYR A 225 -23.62 -24.69 -3.98
C TYR A 225 -23.36 -26.17 -3.71
N PHE A 226 -24.29 -26.83 -3.04
CA PHE A 226 -24.48 -28.28 -3.15
C PHE A 226 -25.32 -28.54 -4.40
#